data_AF-A0A935MNY3-F1
#
_entry.id   AF-A0A935MNY3-F1
#
_cell.length_a   1.000
_cell.length_b   1.000
_cell.length_c   1.000
_cell.angle_alpha   90.00
_cell.angle_beta   90.00
_cell.angle_gamma   90.00
#
_symmetry.space_group_name_H-M   'P 1'
#
loop_
_entity.id
_entity.type
_entity.pdbx_description
1 polymer ?
#
loop_
_entity_poly.entity_id
_entity_poly.type
_entity_poly.pdbx_seq_one_letter_code
_entity_poly.pdbx_strand_id
1 'polypeptide(L)'
;MFKSKINVIVLAILVLLGINYASRYLFLRFDLTENNEFTLSKASKDILTNLDDAVEVTAYFSDDLPVDITKVREELENLLNEFSSIAKGKFSYKFIAPNKDAQKEEEATKEGIRPVMINVREKINPSNKKHF
;
A
#
# COMPACT_ATOMS: atom_id res chain seq x y z
N MET A 1 31.95 54.82 -8.58
CA MET A 1 31.89 53.72 -7.58
C MET A 1 30.48 53.42 -7.07
N PHE A 2 29.67 54.42 -6.67
CA PHE A 2 28.31 54.22 -6.11
C PHE A 2 27.27 53.62 -7.09
N LYS A 3 27.26 54.04 -8.37
CA LYS A 3 26.32 53.52 -9.38
C LYS A 3 26.47 52.01 -9.63
N SER A 4 27.68 51.47 -9.58
CA SER A 4 27.92 50.02 -9.70
C SER A 4 27.36 49.25 -8.52
N LYS A 5 27.49 49.78 -7.29
CA LYS A 5 26.88 49.17 -6.09
C LYS A 5 25.34 49.16 -6.15
N ILE A 6 24.74 50.24 -6.65
CA ILE A 6 23.28 50.33 -6.85
C ILE A 6 22.82 49.30 -7.90
N ASN A 7 23.53 49.17 -9.02
CA ASN A 7 23.20 48.19 -10.05
C ASN A 7 23.29 46.75 -9.54
N VAL A 8 24.29 46.44 -8.70
CA VAL A 8 24.42 45.13 -8.04
C VAL A 8 23.26 44.86 -7.09
N ILE A 9 22.82 45.87 -6.32
CA ILE A 9 21.68 45.74 -5.40
C ILE A 9 20.38 45.51 -6.19
N VAL A 10 20.15 46.26 -7.26
CA VAL A 10 18.97 46.10 -8.12
C VAL A 10 18.95 44.73 -8.78
N LEU A 11 20.10 44.24 -9.26
CA LEU A 11 20.22 42.91 -9.84
C LEU A 11 19.94 41.82 -8.80
N ALA A 12 20.45 41.95 -7.58
CA ALA A 12 20.21 41.00 -6.50
C ALA A 12 18.73 40.91 -6.13
N ILE A 13 18.03 42.05 -6.08
CA ILE A 13 16.59 42.10 -5.82
C ILE A 13 15.81 41.41 -6.95
N LEU A 14 16.17 41.67 -8.21
CA LEU A 14 15.52 41.03 -9.36
C LEU A 14 15.70 39.51 -9.35
N VAL A 15 16.89 39.02 -9.01
CA VAL A 15 17.15 37.58 -8.88
C VAL A 15 16.32 36.97 -7.74
N LEU A 16 16.27 37.62 -6.57
CA LEU A 16 15.46 37.16 -5.43
C LEU A 16 13.96 37.08 -5.78
N LEU A 17 13.44 38.08 -6.48
CA LEU A 17 12.06 38.09 -6.96
C LEU A 17 11.82 36.98 -7.99
N GLY A 18 12.76 36.74 -8.89
CA GLY A 18 12.71 35.65 -9.87
C GLY A 18 12.67 34.26 -9.20
N ILE A 19 13.50 34.04 -8.19
CA ILE A 19 13.51 32.79 -7.40
C ILE A 19 12.18 32.61 -6.64
N ASN A 20 11.65 33.67 -6.02
CA ASN A 20 10.38 33.59 -5.29
C ASN A 20 9.18 33.31 -6.21
N TYR A 21 9.20 33.87 -7.43
CA TYR A 21 8.18 33.60 -8.41
C TYR A 21 8.30 32.17 -8.95
N ALA A 22 9.51 31.73 -9.30
CA ALA A 22 9.77 30.38 -9.77
C ALA A 22 9.46 29.31 -8.70
N SER A 23 9.70 29.59 -7.41
CA SER A 23 9.39 28.66 -6.32
C SER A 23 7.89 28.39 -6.15
N ARG A 24 7.01 29.29 -6.62
CA ARG A 24 5.56 29.05 -6.64
C ARG A 24 5.13 28.07 -7.73
N TYR A 25 5.92 27.92 -8.78
CA TYR A 25 5.66 26.98 -9.88
C TYR A 25 6.47 25.70 -9.75
N LEU A 26 7.64 25.76 -9.12
CA LEU A 26 8.45 24.61 -8.74
C LEU A 26 7.92 24.03 -7.42
N PHE A 27 6.70 23.50 -7.44
CA PHE A 27 6.30 22.46 -6.50
C PHE A 27 7.07 21.17 -6.86
N LEU A 28 8.39 21.18 -6.66
CA LEU A 28 9.21 19.98 -6.68
C LEU A 28 8.83 19.17 -5.43
N ARG A 29 7.78 18.37 -5.56
CA ARG A 29 7.55 17.23 -4.66
C ARG A 29 8.63 16.20 -4.98
N PHE A 30 9.84 16.44 -4.45
CA PHE A 30 10.82 15.38 -4.28
C PHE A 30 10.27 14.46 -3.19
N ASP A 31 9.59 13.40 -3.60
CA ASP A 31 9.20 12.32 -2.71
C ASP A 31 10.49 11.57 -2.33
N LEU A 32 11.11 12.01 -1.23
CA LEU A 32 12.36 11.47 -0.68
C LEU A 32 12.09 10.29 0.27
N THR A 33 11.05 9.50 0.00
CA THR A 33 10.89 8.21 0.65
C THR A 33 11.74 7.19 -0.13
N GLU A 34 13.01 7.10 0.26
CA GLU A 34 13.95 6.06 -0.22
C GLU A 34 13.47 4.64 0.18
N ASN A 35 12.56 4.56 1.15
CA ASN A 35 11.96 3.32 1.61
C ASN A 35 10.55 3.19 1.01
N ASN A 36 10.51 2.82 -0.27
CA ASN A 36 9.33 2.29 -0.96
C ASN A 36 8.85 0.95 -0.36
N GLU A 37 8.86 0.78 0.96
CA GLU A 37 8.47 -0.45 1.64
C GLU A 37 6.99 -0.81 1.40
N PHE A 38 6.19 0.17 0.95
CA PHE A 38 4.78 0.01 0.57
C PHE A 38 4.52 0.27 -0.91
N THR A 39 5.55 0.42 -1.75
CA THR A 39 5.38 0.65 -3.18
C THR A 39 5.86 -0.57 -3.94
N LEU A 40 5.02 -1.04 -4.85
CA LEU A 40 5.37 -2.07 -5.83
C LEU A 40 6.73 -1.79 -6.48
N SER A 41 7.64 -2.77 -6.39
CA SER A 41 8.96 -2.67 -7.01
C SER A 41 8.81 -2.46 -8.53
N LYS A 42 9.79 -1.80 -9.14
CA LYS A 42 9.80 -1.60 -10.60
C LYS A 42 9.65 -2.92 -11.37
N ALA A 43 10.32 -3.97 -10.91
CA ALA A 43 10.21 -5.31 -11.48
C ALA A 43 8.79 -5.87 -11.41
N SER A 44 8.10 -5.72 -10.27
CA SER A 44 6.72 -6.17 -10.11
C SER A 44 5.76 -5.41 -11.03
N LYS A 45 5.95 -4.09 -11.19
CA LYS A 45 5.16 -3.28 -12.12
C LYS A 45 5.37 -3.71 -13.57
N ASP A 46 6.62 -4.01 -13.94
CA ASP A 46 6.97 -4.47 -15.28
C ASP A 46 6.33 -5.84 -15.58
N ILE A 47 6.32 -6.76 -14.61
CA ILE A 47 5.65 -8.06 -14.73
C ILE A 47 4.14 -7.88 -14.93
N LEU A 48 3.49 -7.11 -14.05
CA LEU A 48 2.04 -6.89 -14.10
C LEU A 48 1.60 -6.22 -15.40
N THR A 49 2.40 -5.27 -15.89
CA THR A 49 2.11 -4.54 -17.14
C THR A 49 2.22 -5.42 -18.39
N ASN A 50 3.06 -6.47 -18.33
CA ASN A 50 3.39 -7.35 -19.45
C ASN A 50 2.89 -8.79 -19.22
N LEU A 51 1.81 -8.97 -18.45
CA LEU A 51 1.17 -10.28 -18.33
C LEU A 51 0.73 -10.79 -19.70
N ASP A 52 1.17 -11.99 -20.06
CA ASP A 52 0.79 -12.65 -21.32
C ASP A 52 -0.69 -13.08 -21.24
N ASP A 53 -1.02 -13.83 -20.20
CA ASP A 53 -2.36 -14.37 -19.92
C ASP A 53 -3.07 -13.66 -18.76
N ALA A 54 -4.39 -13.86 -18.67
CA ALA A 54 -5.18 -13.39 -17.54
C ALA A 54 -4.86 -14.24 -16.29
N VAL A 55 -4.58 -13.57 -15.17
CA VAL A 55 -4.26 -14.19 -13.89
C VAL A 55 -5.37 -13.88 -12.89
N GLU A 56 -5.92 -14.92 -12.26
CA GLU A 56 -6.84 -14.78 -11.14
C GLU A 56 -6.20 -15.31 -9.86
N VAL A 57 -6.20 -14.50 -8.80
CA VAL A 57 -5.73 -14.91 -7.47
C VAL A 57 -6.92 -15.20 -6.56
N THR A 58 -6.98 -16.42 -6.04
CA THR A 58 -7.99 -16.82 -5.03
C THR A 58 -7.35 -16.83 -3.65
N ALA A 59 -7.86 -15.99 -2.75
CA ALA A 59 -7.39 -15.88 -1.37
C ALA A 59 -8.44 -16.43 -0.39
N TYR A 60 -8.06 -17.41 0.43
CA TYR A 60 -8.96 -18.03 1.40
C TYR A 60 -8.75 -17.42 2.78
N PHE A 61 -9.78 -16.74 3.29
CA PHE A 61 -9.78 -16.12 4.62
C PHE A 61 -11.12 -16.38 5.28
N SER A 62 -11.11 -16.88 6.52
CA SER A 62 -12.32 -16.95 7.33
C SER A 62 -12.93 -15.57 7.55
N ASP A 63 -14.23 -15.50 7.81
CA ASP A 63 -14.90 -14.21 8.08
C ASP A 63 -14.77 -13.74 9.54
N ASP A 64 -14.45 -14.63 10.48
CA ASP A 64 -14.36 -14.41 11.92
C ASP A 64 -12.90 -14.28 12.39
N LEU A 65 -12.15 -13.40 11.72
CA LEU A 65 -10.73 -13.21 12.00
C LEU A 65 -10.49 -12.37 13.27
N PRO A 66 -9.47 -12.73 14.07
CA PRO A 66 -8.94 -11.84 15.10
C PRO A 66 -8.43 -10.54 14.47
N VAL A 67 -8.47 -9.44 15.22
CA VAL A 67 -8.10 -8.09 14.74
C VAL A 67 -6.73 -8.05 14.05
N ASP A 68 -5.75 -8.76 14.58
CA ASP A 68 -4.40 -8.80 14.01
C ASP A 68 -4.37 -9.46 12.62
N ILE A 69 -5.26 -10.42 12.36
CA ILE A 69 -5.34 -11.15 11.09
C ILE A 69 -6.24 -10.41 10.09
N THR A 70 -7.27 -9.71 10.57
CA THR A 70 -8.08 -8.81 9.74
C THR A 70 -7.20 -7.77 9.05
N LYS A 71 -6.22 -7.20 9.77
CA LYS A 71 -5.24 -6.26 9.17
C LYS A 71 -4.44 -6.89 8.05
N VAL A 72 -3.97 -8.12 8.22
CA VAL A 72 -3.23 -8.86 7.17
C VAL A 72 -4.10 -9.07 5.93
N ARG A 73 -5.38 -9.39 6.12
CA ARG A 73 -6.35 -9.51 5.02
C ARG A 73 -6.50 -8.18 4.28
N GLU A 74 -6.68 -7.08 5.00
CA GLU A 74 -6.82 -5.73 4.42
C GLU A 74 -5.55 -5.30 3.66
N GLU A 75 -4.36 -5.56 4.21
CA GLU A 75 -3.08 -5.28 3.56
C GLU A 75 -2.93 -6.09 2.26
N LEU A 76 -3.30 -7.36 2.27
CA LEU A 76 -3.31 -8.19 1.07
C LEU A 76 -4.32 -7.69 0.03
N GLU A 77 -5.52 -7.31 0.45
CA GLU A 77 -6.55 -6.77 -0.44
C GLU A 77 -6.07 -5.47 -1.11
N ASN A 78 -5.45 -4.57 -0.34
CA ASN A 78 -4.84 -3.35 -0.87
C ASN A 78 -3.74 -3.66 -1.90
N LEU A 79 -2.88 -4.63 -1.62
CA LEU A 79 -1.83 -5.07 -2.54
C LEU A 79 -2.40 -5.62 -3.85
N LEU A 80 -3.39 -6.53 -3.76
CA LEU A 80 -4.03 -7.14 -4.92
C LEU A 80 -4.83 -6.12 -5.74
N ASN A 81 -5.42 -5.11 -5.09
CA ASN A 81 -6.02 -3.96 -5.74
C ASN A 81 -5.00 -3.14 -6.54
N GLU A 82 -3.84 -2.87 -5.96
CA GLU A 82 -2.76 -2.19 -6.68
C GLU A 82 -2.32 -3.01 -7.91
N PHE A 83 -2.23 -4.33 -7.77
CA PHE A 83 -1.85 -5.23 -8.87
C PHE A 83 -2.88 -5.16 -10.02
N SER A 84 -4.16 -5.27 -9.68
CA SER A 84 -5.28 -5.15 -10.63
C SER A 84 -5.25 -3.82 -11.38
N SER A 85 -4.96 -2.72 -10.68
CA SER A 85 -4.90 -1.38 -11.28
C SER A 85 -3.78 -1.22 -12.32
N ILE A 86 -2.68 -1.97 -12.17
CA ILE A 86 -1.50 -1.91 -13.06
C ILE A 86 -1.63 -2.89 -14.22
N ALA A 87 -2.24 -4.05 -13.99
CA ALA A 87 -2.28 -5.18 -14.92
C ALA A 87 -3.21 -5.00 -16.14
N LYS A 88 -3.76 -3.80 -16.37
CA LYS A 88 -4.60 -3.47 -17.54
C LYS A 88 -5.76 -4.45 -17.76
N GLY A 89 -6.38 -4.91 -16.67
CA GLY A 89 -7.50 -5.87 -16.72
C GLY A 89 -7.11 -7.33 -16.91
N LYS A 90 -5.81 -7.67 -16.95
CA LYS A 90 -5.32 -9.06 -16.98
C LYS A 90 -5.08 -9.67 -15.60
N PHE A 91 -5.40 -8.95 -14.53
CA PHE A 91 -5.30 -9.46 -13.16
C PHE A 91 -6.62 -9.27 -12.43
N SER A 92 -7.15 -10.35 -11.88
CA SER A 92 -8.30 -10.36 -10.99
C SER A 92 -7.95 -11.06 -9.68
N TYR A 93 -8.73 -10.82 -8.64
CA TYR A 93 -8.62 -11.56 -7.40
C TYR A 93 -9.99 -11.73 -6.75
N LYS A 94 -10.13 -12.75 -5.91
CA LYS A 94 -11.32 -12.99 -5.10
C LYS A 94 -10.96 -13.53 -3.72
N PHE A 95 -11.73 -13.11 -2.72
CA PHE A 95 -11.66 -13.65 -1.37
C PHE A 95 -12.77 -14.67 -1.15
N ILE A 96 -12.41 -15.83 -0.61
CA ILE A 96 -13.33 -16.92 -0.31
C ILE A 96 -13.27 -17.22 1.19
N ALA A 97 -14.43 -17.31 1.84
CA ALA A 97 -14.55 -17.72 3.22
C ALA A 97 -14.88 -19.23 3.29
N PRO A 98 -13.89 -20.12 3.52
CA PRO A 98 -14.14 -21.56 3.58
C PRO A 98 -14.87 -21.98 4.86
N ASN A 99 -14.74 -21.22 5.96
CA ASN A 99 -15.31 -21.58 7.26
C ASN A 99 -16.85 -21.57 7.33
N LYS A 100 -17.52 -21.01 6.32
CA LYS A 100 -18.99 -20.94 6.25
C LYS A 100 -19.60 -21.97 5.29
N ASP A 101 -18.77 -22.70 4.54
CA ASP A 101 -19.23 -23.56 3.45
C ASP A 101 -18.27 -24.75 3.28
N ALA A 102 -18.77 -25.95 3.60
CA ALA A 102 -18.01 -27.19 3.51
C ALA A 102 -17.48 -27.47 2.10
N GLN A 103 -18.16 -27.00 1.04
CA GLN A 103 -17.68 -27.17 -0.33
C GLN A 103 -16.44 -26.32 -0.60
N LYS A 104 -16.43 -25.08 -0.11
CA LYS A 104 -15.28 -24.16 -0.24
C LYS A 104 -14.10 -24.59 0.62
N GLU A 105 -14.35 -25.22 1.76
CA GLU A 105 -13.32 -25.84 2.59
C GLU A 105 -12.67 -27.05 1.89
N GLU A 106 -13.48 -27.90 1.26
CA GLU A 106 -12.99 -29.02 0.47
C GLU A 106 -12.19 -28.54 -0.77
N GLU A 107 -12.66 -27.49 -1.45
CA GLU A 107 -11.97 -26.86 -2.58
C GLU A 107 -10.59 -26.32 -2.17
N ALA A 108 -10.52 -25.51 -1.09
CA ALA A 108 -9.26 -25.02 -0.55
C ALA A 108 -8.28 -26.18 -0.24
N THR A 109 -8.79 -27.26 0.37
CA THR A 109 -7.98 -28.43 0.70
C THR A 109 -7.45 -29.14 -0.54
N LYS A 110 -8.26 -29.26 -1.61
CA LYS A 110 -7.85 -29.83 -2.90
C LYS A 110 -6.80 -28.96 -3.60
N GLU A 111 -6.88 -27.65 -3.44
CA GLU A 111 -5.88 -26.69 -3.90
C GLU A 111 -4.60 -26.69 -3.02
N GLY A 112 -4.53 -27.54 -2.00
CA GLY A 112 -3.36 -27.71 -1.14
C GLY A 112 -3.28 -26.68 0.00
N ILE A 113 -4.33 -25.88 0.18
CA ILE A 113 -4.42 -24.86 1.23
C ILE A 113 -4.89 -25.53 2.50
N ARG A 114 -4.05 -25.48 3.53
CA ARG A 114 -4.35 -26.08 4.84
C ARG A 114 -4.80 -24.99 5.82
N PRO A 115 -5.75 -25.29 6.72
CA PRO A 115 -6.15 -24.34 7.75
C PRO A 115 -4.97 -24.02 8.67
N VAL A 116 -4.82 -22.74 9.00
CA VAL A 116 -3.83 -22.26 9.97
C VAL A 116 -4.51 -22.05 11.31
N MET A 117 -3.97 -22.68 12.35
CA MET A 117 -4.47 -22.51 13.72
C MET A 117 -3.93 -21.20 14.30
N ILE A 118 -4.82 -20.25 14.57
CA ILE A 118 -4.46 -18.93 15.10
C ILE A 118 -4.73 -18.90 16.61
N ASN A 119 -3.67 -18.84 17.40
CA ASN A 119 -3.79 -18.67 18.84
C ASN A 119 -4.00 -17.20 19.18
N VAL A 120 -5.25 -16.82 19.46
CA VAL A 120 -5.56 -15.48 19.98
C VAL A 120 -5.06 -15.40 21.41
N ARG A 121 -3.90 -14.76 21.62
CA ARG A 121 -3.52 -14.32 22.96
C ARG A 121 -4.39 -13.10 23.28
N GLU A 122 -5.47 -13.31 24.00
CA GLU A 122 -6.17 -12.19 24.65
C GLU A 122 -5.14 -11.42 25.47
N LYS A 123 -4.77 -10.21 25.03
CA LYS A 123 -4.12 -9.26 25.93
C LYS A 123 -5.16 -8.90 26.96
N ILE A 124 -5.19 -9.66 28.06
CA ILE A 124 -6.00 -9.40 29.25
C ILE A 124 -5.79 -7.94 29.62
N ASN A 125 -6.78 -7.10 29.35
CA ASN A 125 -6.76 -5.70 29.75
C ASN A 125 -7.02 -5.68 31.27
N PRO A 126 -6.07 -5.24 32.12
CA PRO A 126 -6.23 -5.29 33.57
C PRO A 126 -7.29 -4.31 34.13
N SER A 127 -8.03 -3.59 33.29
CA SER A 127 -9.01 -2.57 33.72
C SER A 127 -10.27 -3.12 34.39
N ASN A 128 -10.54 -4.43 34.37
CA ASN A 128 -11.77 -5.00 34.94
C ASN A 128 -11.58 -5.76 36.28
N LYS A 129 -10.50 -5.48 37.02
CA LYS A 129 -10.37 -5.94 38.42
C LYS A 129 -10.80 -4.87 39.42
N LYS A 130 -12.08 -4.49 39.41
CA LYS A 130 -12.76 -3.97 40.61
C LYS A 130 -14.21 -4.37 40.53
N HIS A 131 -14.55 -5.48 41.20
CA HIS A 131 -15.82 -5.75 41.89
C HIS A 131 -15.84 -7.23 42.26
N PHE A 132 -15.06 -7.59 43.28
CA PHE A 132 -15.39 -8.61 44.27
C PHE A 132 -14.76 -8.16 45.59
#